data_AF-A0A059L9Z7-F1
#
_entry.id   AF-A0A059L9Z7-F1
#
_cell.length_a   1.000
_cell.length_b   1.000
_cell.length_c   1.000
_cell.angle_alpha   90.00
_cell.angle_beta   90.00
_cell.angle_gamma   90.00
#
_symmetry.space_group_name_H-M   'P 1'
#
loop_
_entity.id
_entity.type
_entity.pdbx_description
1 polymer ?
#
loop_
_entity_poly.entity_id
_entity_poly.type
_entity_poly.pdbx_seq_one_letter_code
_entity_poly.pdbx_strand_id
1 'polypeptide(L)' 'MTVRGVGPIIATALLAKQTQPERFANARLFAAYFGLVPSQHSTGEKVRLGKMSKHGDAYLRSLTIQGAHAVLKQLRPDSQ' A
#
# COMPACT_ATOMS: atom_id res chain seq x y z
N MET A 1 -17.91 -9.09 -0.77
CA MET A 1 -16.57 -9.32 -1.35
C MET A 1 -15.53 -8.95 -0.32
N THR A 2 -14.57 -9.84 -0.01
CA THR A 2 -13.49 -9.57 0.95
C THR A 2 -12.15 -9.52 0.23
N VAL A 3 -11.29 -8.56 0.59
CA VAL A 3 -9.93 -8.43 0.03
C VAL A 3 -8.98 -9.24 0.91
N ARG A 4 -8.22 -10.16 0.29
CA ARG A 4 -7.21 -10.96 1.02
C ARG A 4 -6.16 -10.02 1.62
N GLY A 5 -5.82 -10.23 2.88
CA GLY A 5 -4.88 -9.37 3.61
C GLY A 5 -5.51 -8.09 4.16
N VAL A 6 -6.83 -7.87 3.99
CA VAL A 6 -7.57 -6.78 4.63
C VAL A 6 -8.58 -7.38 5.62
N GLY A 7 -8.19 -7.43 6.89
CA GLY A 7 -9.06 -7.85 7.99
C GLY A 7 -9.76 -6.66 8.68
N PRO A 8 -10.56 -6.91 9.74
CA PRO A 8 -11.32 -5.88 10.43
C PRO A 8 -10.49 -4.68 10.90
N ILE A 9 -9.28 -4.91 11.43
CA ILE A 9 -8.37 -3.84 11.88
C ILE A 9 -7.93 -2.94 10.73
N ILE A 10 -7.57 -3.54 9.58
CA ILE A 10 -7.10 -2.80 8.41
C ILE A 10 -8.28 -2.07 7.76
N ALA A 11 -9.45 -2.73 7.70
CA ALA A 11 -10.68 -2.16 7.16
C ALA A 11 -11.16 -0.95 7.98
N THR A 12 -11.21 -1.05 9.31
CA THR A 12 -11.61 0.06 10.17
C THR A 12 -10.58 1.18 10.16
N ALA A 13 -9.28 0.86 10.18
CA ALA A 13 -8.23 1.87 10.08
C ALA A 13 -8.32 2.62 8.75
N LEU A 14 -8.55 1.92 7.63
CA LEU A 14 -8.77 2.53 6.32
C LEU A 14 -10.00 3.42 6.36
N LEU A 15 -11.16 2.95 6.84
CA LEU A 15 -12.37 3.75 6.90
C LEU A 15 -12.21 5.01 7.80
N ALA A 16 -11.53 4.87 8.94
CA ALA A 16 -11.36 5.95 9.90
C ALA A 16 -10.37 7.02 9.42
N LYS A 17 -9.31 6.62 8.70
CA LYS A 17 -8.23 7.52 8.27
C LYS A 17 -8.35 7.94 6.80
N GLN A 18 -9.13 7.22 6.02
CA GLN A 18 -9.42 7.50 4.63
C GLN A 18 -10.94 7.52 4.43
N THR A 19 -11.47 8.73 4.27
CA THR A 19 -12.92 8.94 4.17
C THR A 19 -13.47 8.72 2.76
N GLN A 20 -12.64 8.81 1.71
CA GLN A 20 -13.11 8.81 0.30
C GLN A 20 -12.05 8.26 -0.67
N PRO A 21 -12.05 6.95 -1.00
CA PRO A 21 -11.12 6.36 -1.96
C PRO A 21 -11.34 6.87 -3.41
N GLU A 22 -12.54 7.35 -3.74
CA GLU A 22 -12.90 7.84 -5.08
C GLU A 22 -12.15 9.12 -5.47
N ARG A 23 -11.56 9.82 -4.49
CA ARG A 23 -10.72 11.00 -4.72
C ARG A 23 -9.43 10.72 -5.49
N PHE A 24 -9.00 9.46 -5.55
CA PHE A 24 -7.79 9.09 -6.28
C PHE A 24 -8.15 8.59 -7.67
N ALA A 25 -7.50 9.14 -8.70
CA ALA A 25 -7.74 8.74 -10.08
C ALA A 25 -7.43 7.25 -10.36
N ASN A 26 -6.60 6.61 -9.52
CA ASN A 26 -6.29 5.20 -9.61
C ASN A 26 -5.70 4.65 -8.28
N ALA A 27 -5.59 3.33 -8.18
CA ALA A 27 -5.05 2.64 -7.02
C ALA A 27 -3.57 2.94 -6.75
N ARG A 28 -2.77 3.30 -7.77
CA ARG A 28 -1.36 3.67 -7.59
C ARG A 28 -1.23 4.98 -6.81
N LEU A 29 -2.07 5.96 -7.10
CA LEU A 29 -2.11 7.23 -6.36
C LEU A 29 -2.59 7.03 -4.93
N PHE A 30 -3.57 6.13 -4.72
CA PHE A 30 -3.99 5.71 -3.38
C PHE A 30 -2.82 5.09 -2.59
N ALA A 31 -2.07 4.16 -3.20
CA ALA A 31 -0.89 3.57 -2.56
C ALA A 31 0.23 4.60 -2.29
N ALA A 32 0.40 5.58 -3.18
CA ALA A 32 1.36 6.66 -3.02
C ALA A 32 1.04 7.57 -1.82
N TYR A 33 -0.24 7.83 -1.57
CA TYR A 33 -0.72 8.61 -0.44
C TYR A 33 -0.31 8.03 0.92
N PHE A 34 -0.25 6.69 1.01
CA PHE A 34 0.24 5.98 2.21
C PHE A 34 1.75 5.66 2.19
N GLY A 35 2.47 6.14 1.17
CA GLY A 35 3.91 5.98 1.04
C GLY A 35 4.35 4.55 0.74
N LEU A 36 3.47 3.73 0.16
CA LEU A 36 3.73 2.35 -0.25
C LEU A 36 4.46 2.24 -1.60
N VAL A 37 4.70 3.37 -2.27
CA VAL A 37 5.41 3.45 -3.55
C VAL A 37 6.90 3.78 -3.33
N PRO A 38 7.78 3.48 -4.29
CA PRO A 38 9.16 3.97 -4.27
C PRO A 38 9.22 5.51 -4.26
N SER A 39 10.25 6.08 -3.62
CA SER A 39 10.57 7.50 -3.75
C SER A 39 11.07 7.79 -5.16
N GLN A 40 10.81 8.99 -5.68
CA GLN A 40 11.22 9.38 -7.03
C GLN A 40 12.20 10.55 -6.96
N HIS A 41 13.40 10.36 -7.52
CA HIS A 41 14.46 11.37 -7.59
C HIS A 41 14.93 11.51 -9.05
N SER A 42 13.97 11.74 -9.94
CA SER A 42 14.22 11.81 -11.38
C SER A 42 14.55 13.23 -11.80
N THR A 43 15.44 13.39 -12.77
CA THR A 43 15.81 14.69 -13.36
C THR A 43 15.90 14.55 -14.88
N GLY A 44 15.40 15.55 -15.62
CA GLY A 44 15.43 15.54 -17.09
C GLY A 44 14.91 14.22 -17.68
N GLU A 45 15.76 13.55 -18.46
CA GLU A 45 15.47 12.24 -19.09
C GLU A 45 15.73 11.01 -18.20
N LYS A 46 16.27 11.19 -16.98
CA LYS A 46 16.69 10.07 -16.12
C LYS A 46 15.64 9.81 -15.05
N VAL A 47 14.92 8.69 -15.21
CA VAL A 47 14.05 8.16 -14.15
C VAL A 47 14.90 7.44 -13.12
N ARG A 48 14.79 7.86 -11.86
CA ARG A 48 15.43 7.21 -10.71
C ARG A 48 14.42 6.97 -9.60
N LEU A 49 14.17 5.69 -9.32
CA LEU A 49 13.37 5.24 -8.18
C LEU A 49 14.30 4.86 -7.02
N GLY A 50 13.93 5.29 -5.82
CA GLY A 50 14.67 5.04 -4.58
C GLY A 50 13.98 4.01 -3.68
N LYS A 51 14.24 4.13 -2.37
CA LYS A 51 13.61 3.29 -1.33
C LYS A 51 12.11 3.55 -1.27
N MET A 52 11.37 2.72 -0.53
CA MET A 52 9.96 3.02 -0.23
C MET A 52 9.82 4.44 0.33
N SER A 53 8.88 5.18 -0.23
CA SER A 53 8.67 6.61 0.00
C SER A 53 8.44 6.95 1.47
N LYS A 54 7.70 6.11 2.20
CA LYS A 54 7.38 6.29 3.63
C LYS A 54 6.61 7.59 3.97
N HIS A 55 6.17 8.35 2.97
CA HIS A 55 5.29 9.50 3.16
C HIS A 55 3.88 9.05 3.63
N GLY A 56 3.15 9.94 4.31
CA GLY A 56 1.81 9.63 4.81
C GLY A 56 1.78 8.77 6.09
N ASP A 57 0.63 8.18 6.36
CA ASP A 57 0.33 7.52 7.64
C ASP A 57 1.14 6.24 7.88
N ALA A 58 2.03 6.28 8.88
CA ALA A 58 2.90 5.17 9.23
C ALA A 58 2.14 3.95 9.80
N TYR A 59 1.00 4.16 10.46
CA TYR A 59 0.18 3.10 11.02
C TYR A 59 -0.52 2.31 9.92
N LEU A 60 -1.19 3.00 8.98
CA LEU A 60 -1.82 2.35 7.83
C LEU A 60 -0.81 1.63 6.93
N ARG A 61 0.36 2.23 6.72
CA ARG A 61 1.44 1.57 5.99
C ARG A 61 1.88 0.28 6.68
N SER A 62 2.08 0.31 8.00
CA SER A 62 2.46 -0.89 8.75
C SER A 62 1.39 -1.98 8.66
N LEU A 63 0.13 -1.61 8.86
CA LEU A 63 -1.00 -2.52 8.77
C LEU A 63 -1.13 -3.18 7.39
N THR A 64 -1.05 -2.39 6.32
CA THR A 64 -1.15 -2.90 4.94
C THR A 64 0.03 -3.80 4.57
N ILE A 65 1.25 -3.49 5.01
CA ILE A 65 2.43 -4.34 4.82
C ILE A 65 2.25 -5.69 5.56
N GLN A 66 1.80 -5.66 6.81
CA GLN A 66 1.55 -6.90 7.57
C GLN A 66 0.43 -7.74 6.93
N GLY A 67 -0.63 -7.10 6.45
CA GLY A 67 -1.70 -7.75 5.70
C GLY A 67 -1.18 -8.45 4.44
N ALA A 68 -0.31 -7.79 3.67
CA ALA A 68 0.33 -8.38 2.50
C ALA A 68 1.24 -9.56 2.87
N HIS A 69 2.07 -9.43 3.91
CA HIS A 69 2.92 -10.52 4.41
C HIS A 69 2.11 -11.74 4.84
N ALA A 70 0.96 -11.54 5.50
CA ALA A 70 0.07 -12.63 5.89
C ALA A 70 -0.45 -13.41 4.68
N VAL A 71 -0.83 -12.70 3.60
CA VAL A 71 -1.24 -13.33 2.34
C VAL A 71 -0.08 -14.08 1.69
N LEU A 72 1.10 -13.46 1.61
CA LEU A 72 2.30 -14.09 1.05
C LEU A 72 2.69 -15.37 1.81
N LYS A 73 2.52 -15.39 3.14
CA LYS A 73 2.78 -16.59 3.96
C LYS A 73 1.78 -17.72 3.69
N GLN A 74 0.54 -17.38 3.33
CA GLN A 74 -0.49 -18.37 2.99
C GLN A 74 -0.30 -18.95 1.58
N LEU A 75 0.33 -18.18 0.68
CA LEU A 75 0.73 -18.63 -0.65
C LEU A 75 1.99 -19.52 -0.48
N ARG A 76 1.80 -20.85 -0.39
CA ARG A 76 2.90 -21.82 -0.35
C ARG A 76 3.82 -21.67 -1.59
N PRO A 77 5.12 -22.01 -1.51
CA PRO A 77 6.03 -21.97 -2.66
C PRO A 77 5.68 -22.93 -3.80
N ASP A 78 4.77 -23.88 -3.60
CA ASP A 78 4.46 -24.95 -4.56
C ASP A 78 3.05 -24.80 -5.12
N SER A 79 2.82 -23.73 -5.86
CA SER A 79 1.60 -23.55 -6.66
C SER A 79 1.94 -23.10 -8.08
N GLN A 80 2.92 -23.79 -8.67
CA GLN A 80 2.98 -24.18 -10.08
C GLN A 80 3.68 -25.53 -10.17
#